data_AF-A0A961HMA3-F1
#
_entry.id   AF-A0A961HMA3-F1
#
_cell.length_a   1.000
_cell.length_b   1.000
_cell.length_c   1.000
_cell.angle_alpha   90.00
_cell.angle_beta   90.00
_cell.angle_gamma   90.00
#
_symmetry.space_group_name_H-M   'P 1'
#
loop_
_entity.id
_entity.type
_entity.pdbx_description
1 polymer ?
#
loop_
_entity_poly.entity_id
_entity_poly.type
_entity_poly.pdbx_seq_one_letter_code
_entity_poly.pdbx_strand_id
1 'polypeptide(L)'
;MDAPADGGAAGNALASEIRDGYAFEGPAIQFGAAVVDGQVYADAPVRIPLAVMNRHGLVAGATGTGKTKTLQLMAEQLVEQGVSVFLADIKGDLSGMASPGQPNDKITARAQDVGMAWTPTAYPVEFFSLGGLGKGIPIRASVSTFGPVLLSKVLGLNATQESSLGLVFHYADTKGLWLDTIEDLRAVIQFLTSDAGKADLKELGGISSATAGVILRELINFSAQGADVFFGLPEFDTNDLLRVASDGRGVLSMLELPAVQDRPDLFSTFLMWLLADLFHDLPEEGDVDKPKLVF
;
A
#
# COMPACT_ATOMS: atom_id res chain seq x y z
N MET A 1 -5.99 -52.77 -12.44
CA MET A 1 -6.28 -51.99 -13.67
C MET A 1 -7.62 -51.35 -13.43
N ASP A 2 -7.61 -50.21 -12.73
CA ASP A 2 -8.81 -49.36 -12.60
C ASP A 2 -8.90 -48.52 -13.87
N ALA A 3 -10.06 -48.55 -14.50
CA ALA A 3 -10.35 -47.75 -15.68
C ALA A 3 -10.30 -46.24 -15.32
N PRO A 4 -9.80 -45.37 -16.21
CA PRO A 4 -9.92 -43.94 -15.99
C PRO A 4 -11.42 -43.58 -16.03
N ALA A 5 -11.87 -42.92 -14.98
CA ALA A 5 -13.25 -42.46 -14.86
C ALA A 5 -13.59 -41.48 -16.00
N ASP A 6 -14.89 -41.41 -16.27
CA ASP A 6 -15.64 -40.68 -17.31
C ASP A 6 -15.47 -39.13 -17.30
N GLY A 7 -14.31 -38.60 -16.87
CA GLY A 7 -14.05 -37.17 -16.65
C GLY A 7 -13.92 -36.32 -17.92
N GLY A 8 -13.87 -36.93 -19.11
CA GLY A 8 -13.66 -36.21 -20.37
C GLY A 8 -14.82 -35.31 -20.78
N ALA A 9 -16.08 -35.73 -20.57
CA ALA A 9 -17.24 -34.94 -21.00
C ALA A 9 -17.61 -33.84 -19.99
N ALA A 10 -17.61 -34.17 -18.69
CA ALA A 10 -17.89 -33.22 -17.62
C ALA A 10 -16.75 -32.20 -17.44
N GLY A 11 -15.49 -32.64 -17.57
CA GLY A 11 -14.32 -31.75 -17.52
C GLY A 11 -14.32 -30.73 -18.65
N ASN A 12 -14.68 -31.16 -19.87
CA ASN A 12 -14.87 -30.27 -21.01
C ASN A 12 -16.02 -29.29 -20.80
N ALA A 13 -17.13 -29.71 -20.17
CA ALA A 13 -18.26 -28.82 -19.91
C ALA A 13 -17.90 -27.69 -18.93
N LEU A 14 -17.21 -27.99 -17.82
CA LEU A 14 -16.75 -26.97 -16.87
C LEU A 14 -15.71 -26.03 -17.50
N ALA A 15 -14.76 -26.56 -18.28
CA ALA A 15 -13.79 -25.73 -19.00
C ALA A 15 -14.47 -24.80 -20.02
N SER A 16 -15.55 -25.26 -20.68
CA SER A 16 -16.36 -24.41 -21.56
C SER A 16 -17.08 -23.31 -20.79
N GLU A 17 -17.70 -23.64 -19.66
CA GLU A 17 -18.38 -22.66 -18.80
C GLU A 17 -17.41 -21.56 -18.33
N ILE A 18 -16.20 -21.94 -17.89
CA ILE A 18 -15.18 -20.97 -17.48
C ILE A 18 -14.78 -20.09 -18.67
N ARG A 19 -14.53 -20.68 -19.84
CA ARG A 19 -14.18 -19.93 -21.05
C ARG A 19 -15.24 -18.89 -21.41
N ASP A 20 -16.51 -19.28 -21.40
CA ASP A 20 -17.64 -18.42 -21.73
C ASP A 20 -17.81 -17.33 -20.66
N GLY A 21 -17.65 -17.67 -19.38
CA GLY A 21 -17.71 -16.72 -18.26
C GLY A 21 -16.60 -15.65 -18.29
N TYR A 22 -15.44 -15.98 -18.87
CA TYR A 22 -14.34 -15.05 -19.08
C TYR A 22 -14.27 -14.51 -20.52
N ALA A 23 -15.32 -14.63 -21.35
CA ALA A 23 -15.32 -14.22 -22.77
C ALA A 23 -15.54 -12.71 -23.04
N PHE A 24 -15.15 -11.83 -22.11
CA PHE A 24 -15.29 -10.38 -22.30
C PHE A 24 -14.20 -9.77 -23.21
N GLU A 25 -14.47 -8.60 -23.77
CA GLU A 25 -13.49 -7.85 -24.57
C GLU A 25 -12.73 -6.81 -23.73
N GLY A 26 -11.60 -6.34 -24.25
CA GLY A 26 -10.82 -5.25 -23.64
C GLY A 26 -9.61 -5.70 -22.81
N PRO A 27 -8.84 -4.72 -22.28
CA PRO A 27 -7.64 -4.97 -21.50
C PRO A 27 -7.94 -5.74 -20.20
N ALA A 28 -7.11 -6.72 -19.89
CA ALA A 28 -7.27 -7.58 -18.73
C ALA A 28 -5.92 -8.10 -18.23
N ILE A 29 -5.84 -8.41 -16.95
CA ILE A 29 -4.77 -9.24 -16.41
C ILE A 29 -5.16 -10.72 -16.51
N GLN A 30 -4.21 -11.57 -16.87
CA GLN A 30 -4.37 -13.01 -16.99
C GLN A 30 -3.71 -13.72 -15.81
N PHE A 31 -4.45 -14.64 -15.18
CA PHE A 31 -3.99 -15.43 -14.03
C PHE A 31 -3.60 -16.87 -14.41
N GLY A 32 -3.89 -17.27 -15.65
CA GLY A 32 -3.59 -18.59 -16.18
C GLY A 32 -4.79 -19.15 -16.94
N ALA A 33 -5.03 -20.44 -16.76
CA ALA A 33 -6.05 -21.21 -17.46
C ALA A 33 -6.77 -22.17 -16.51
N ALA A 34 -7.97 -22.61 -16.90
CA ALA A 34 -8.75 -23.57 -16.15
C ALA A 34 -7.98 -24.88 -15.95
N VAL A 35 -8.07 -25.45 -14.75
CA VAL A 35 -7.57 -26.79 -14.44
C VAL A 35 -8.73 -27.62 -13.93
N VAL A 36 -9.11 -28.66 -14.68
CA VAL A 36 -10.20 -29.57 -14.34
C VAL A 36 -9.66 -30.99 -14.30
N ASP A 37 -9.84 -31.67 -13.17
CA ASP A 37 -9.33 -33.03 -12.90
C ASP A 37 -7.83 -33.20 -13.20
N GLY A 38 -7.04 -32.16 -12.92
CA GLY A 38 -5.59 -32.14 -13.15
C GLY A 38 -5.16 -31.87 -14.58
N GLN A 39 -6.10 -31.74 -15.52
CA GLN A 39 -5.84 -31.34 -16.90
C GLN A 39 -5.97 -29.82 -17.06
N VAL A 40 -4.99 -29.20 -17.73
CA VAL A 40 -5.00 -27.76 -18.04
C VAL A 40 -5.68 -27.52 -19.39
N TYR A 41 -6.55 -26.53 -19.45
CA TYR A 41 -7.28 -26.12 -20.65
C TYR A 41 -6.84 -24.72 -21.07
N ALA A 42 -5.75 -24.62 -21.84
CA ALA A 42 -5.15 -23.35 -22.26
C ALA A 42 -6.12 -22.43 -23.04
N ASP A 43 -7.14 -23.00 -23.67
CA ASP A 43 -8.20 -22.29 -24.39
C ASP A 43 -9.35 -21.81 -23.50
N ALA A 44 -9.25 -22.01 -22.18
CA ALA A 44 -10.14 -21.48 -21.15
C ALA A 44 -9.35 -20.58 -20.17
N PRO A 45 -8.95 -19.37 -20.59
CA PRO A 45 -8.14 -18.47 -19.77
C PRO A 45 -8.94 -17.88 -18.60
N VAL A 46 -8.26 -17.70 -17.47
CA VAL A 46 -8.80 -16.96 -16.30
C VAL A 46 -8.19 -15.56 -16.32
N ARG A 47 -9.05 -14.54 -16.41
CA ARG A 47 -8.62 -13.15 -16.57
C ARG A 47 -9.53 -12.16 -15.85
N ILE A 48 -8.99 -11.02 -15.43
CA ILE A 48 -9.75 -9.96 -14.74
C ILE A 48 -9.61 -8.65 -15.53
N PRO A 49 -10.71 -7.97 -15.90
CA PRO A 49 -10.64 -6.69 -16.61
C PRO A 49 -9.82 -5.64 -15.85
N LEU A 50 -9.07 -4.78 -16.54
CA LEU A 50 -8.32 -3.71 -15.87
C LEU A 50 -9.21 -2.75 -15.09
N ALA A 51 -10.40 -2.45 -15.61
CA ALA A 51 -11.35 -1.52 -14.99
C ALA A 51 -11.79 -1.91 -13.56
N VAL A 52 -11.65 -3.18 -13.17
CA VAL A 52 -12.00 -3.64 -11.81
C VAL A 52 -10.80 -3.81 -10.89
N MET A 53 -9.59 -3.46 -11.34
CA MET A 53 -8.34 -3.63 -10.58
C MET A 53 -8.13 -2.58 -9.48
N ASN A 54 -8.99 -1.56 -9.41
CA ASN A 54 -9.10 -0.65 -8.25
C ASN A 54 -9.98 -1.23 -7.12
N ARG A 55 -10.53 -2.44 -7.28
CA ARG A 55 -11.31 -3.13 -6.25
C ARG A 55 -10.40 -4.01 -5.40
N HIS A 56 -10.76 -4.18 -4.13
CA HIS A 56 -10.00 -5.04 -3.23
C HIS A 56 -10.07 -6.51 -3.64
N GLY A 57 -8.92 -7.19 -3.56
CA GLY A 57 -8.78 -8.63 -3.80
C GLY A 57 -8.06 -9.32 -2.64
N LEU A 58 -8.23 -10.65 -2.55
CA LEU A 58 -7.56 -11.47 -1.56
C LEU A 58 -6.87 -12.65 -2.23
N VAL A 59 -5.54 -12.70 -2.13
CA VAL A 59 -4.74 -13.86 -2.55
C VAL A 59 -4.41 -14.70 -1.31
N ALA A 60 -5.15 -15.80 -1.11
CA ALA A 60 -4.99 -16.71 0.02
C ALA A 60 -4.42 -18.06 -0.41
N GLY A 61 -3.66 -18.70 0.49
CA GLY A 61 -3.08 -20.03 0.25
C GLY A 61 -1.99 -20.37 1.27
N ALA A 62 -1.65 -21.65 1.40
CA ALA A 62 -0.58 -22.10 2.29
C ALA A 62 0.81 -21.58 1.84
N THR A 63 1.82 -21.68 2.69
CA THR A 63 3.21 -21.33 2.30
C THR A 63 3.66 -22.20 1.12
N GLY A 64 4.33 -21.60 0.14
CA GLY A 64 4.80 -22.31 -1.06
C GLY A 64 3.75 -22.53 -2.16
N THR A 65 2.50 -22.09 -1.97
CA THR A 65 1.42 -22.24 -2.98
C THR A 65 1.43 -21.19 -4.10
N GLY A 66 2.43 -20.31 -4.14
CA GLY A 66 2.59 -19.33 -5.23
C GLY A 66 1.95 -17.96 -4.99
N LYS A 67 1.60 -17.59 -3.75
CA LYS A 67 1.07 -16.24 -3.41
C LYS A 67 1.95 -15.11 -3.95
N THR A 68 3.24 -15.11 -3.61
CA THR A 68 4.20 -14.11 -4.11
C THR A 68 4.27 -14.10 -5.64
N LYS A 69 4.25 -15.27 -6.29
CA LYS A 69 4.29 -15.37 -7.75
C LYS A 69 3.03 -14.84 -8.41
N THR A 70 1.88 -14.99 -7.75
CA THR A 70 0.61 -14.41 -8.20
C THR A 70 0.67 -12.88 -8.13
N LEU A 71 1.15 -12.32 -7.00
CA LEU A 71 1.32 -10.86 -6.86
C LEU A 71 2.33 -10.28 -7.86
N GLN A 72 3.45 -10.98 -8.10
CA GLN A 72 4.41 -10.60 -9.15
C GLN A 72 3.73 -10.56 -10.51
N LEU A 73 3.07 -11.65 -10.92
CA LEU A 73 2.38 -11.73 -12.20
C LEU A 73 1.31 -10.63 -12.39
N MET A 74 0.59 -10.26 -11.32
CA MET A 74 -0.35 -9.15 -11.34
C MET A 74 0.36 -7.81 -11.56
N ALA A 75 1.40 -7.54 -10.77
CA ALA A 75 2.14 -6.29 -10.81
C ALA A 75 2.87 -6.09 -12.16
N GLU A 76 3.46 -7.16 -12.71
CA GLU A 76 4.07 -7.18 -14.05
C GLU A 76 3.06 -6.70 -15.10
N GLN A 77 1.89 -7.34 -15.18
CA GLN A 77 0.89 -7.04 -16.18
C GLN A 77 0.27 -5.65 -16.00
N LEU A 78 0.04 -5.20 -14.76
CA LEU A 78 -0.47 -3.85 -14.50
C LEU A 78 0.51 -2.78 -15.02
N VAL A 79 1.79 -2.95 -14.70
CA VAL A 79 2.85 -2.04 -15.14
C VAL A 79 3.01 -2.02 -16.65
N GLU A 80 2.91 -3.18 -17.32
CA GLU A 80 2.91 -3.24 -18.79
C GLU A 80 1.76 -2.46 -19.42
N GLN A 81 0.62 -2.35 -18.71
CA GLN A 81 -0.55 -1.59 -19.14
C GLN A 81 -0.46 -0.11 -18.74
N GLY A 82 0.68 0.36 -18.23
CA GLY A 82 0.87 1.75 -17.80
C GLY A 82 0.12 2.09 -16.51
N VAL A 83 -0.18 1.10 -15.67
CA VAL A 83 -0.76 1.28 -14.33
C VAL A 83 0.37 1.24 -13.32
N SER A 84 0.51 2.27 -12.49
CA SER A 84 1.51 2.28 -11.41
C SER A 84 1.05 1.39 -10.25
N VAL A 85 2.01 0.75 -9.59
CA VAL A 85 1.70 -0.24 -8.55
C VAL A 85 2.57 0.04 -7.33
N PHE A 86 1.92 0.22 -6.19
CA PHE A 86 2.58 0.24 -4.89
C PHE A 86 2.65 -1.18 -4.32
N LEU A 87 3.79 -1.58 -3.76
CA LEU A 87 3.98 -2.89 -3.15
C LEU A 87 4.67 -2.75 -1.80
N ALA A 88 4.07 -3.36 -0.77
CA ALA A 88 4.73 -3.56 0.53
C ALA A 88 5.54 -4.86 0.51
N ASP A 89 6.88 -4.76 0.39
CA ASP A 89 7.77 -5.91 0.35
C ASP A 89 8.34 -6.22 1.74
N ILE A 90 7.65 -7.10 2.48
CA ILE A 90 8.03 -7.50 3.83
C ILE A 90 9.23 -8.47 3.80
N LYS A 91 9.32 -9.35 2.79
CA LYS A 91 10.30 -10.44 2.75
C LYS A 91 11.47 -10.19 1.80
N GLY A 92 11.44 -9.09 1.06
CA GLY A 92 12.39 -8.81 -0.03
C GLY A 92 12.14 -9.68 -1.27
N ASP A 93 11.03 -10.42 -1.34
CA ASP A 93 10.76 -11.38 -2.40
C ASP A 93 10.20 -10.75 -3.69
N LEU A 94 9.74 -9.50 -3.62
CA LEU A 94 9.24 -8.72 -4.78
C LEU A 94 10.33 -7.84 -5.41
N SER A 95 11.33 -7.42 -4.63
CA SER A 95 12.45 -6.57 -5.08
C SER A 95 13.17 -7.06 -6.35
N GLY A 96 13.16 -8.37 -6.59
CA GLY A 96 13.76 -8.99 -7.78
C GLY A 96 13.16 -8.55 -9.11
N MET A 97 11.97 -7.94 -9.13
CA MET A 97 11.30 -7.44 -10.36
C MET A 97 12.08 -6.31 -11.06
N ALA A 98 13.05 -5.69 -10.38
CA ALA A 98 13.96 -4.71 -10.98
C ALA A 98 15.00 -5.35 -11.93
N SER A 99 15.13 -6.68 -11.93
CA SER A 99 16.05 -7.42 -12.79
C SER A 99 15.29 -8.40 -13.68
N PRO A 100 15.78 -8.70 -14.90
CA PRO A 100 15.18 -9.75 -15.70
C PRO A 100 15.26 -11.10 -14.98
N GLY A 101 14.13 -11.80 -14.89
CA GLY A 101 14.07 -13.12 -14.27
C GLY A 101 14.95 -14.15 -15.01
N GLN A 102 15.42 -15.17 -14.31
CA GLN A 102 16.15 -16.26 -14.97
C GLN A 102 15.17 -17.32 -15.49
N PRO A 103 15.19 -17.65 -16.79
CA PRO A 103 14.35 -18.71 -17.33
C PRO A 103 14.76 -20.06 -16.74
N ASN A 104 13.77 -20.91 -16.49
CA ASN A 104 14.00 -22.31 -16.11
C ASN A 104 12.86 -23.19 -16.65
N ASP A 105 13.09 -24.50 -16.69
CA ASP A 105 12.16 -25.47 -17.27
C ASP A 105 10.77 -25.41 -16.64
N LYS A 106 10.67 -25.11 -15.32
CA LYS A 106 9.38 -25.03 -14.63
C LYS A 106 8.57 -23.81 -15.09
N ILE A 107 9.21 -22.66 -15.25
CA ILE A 107 8.54 -21.44 -15.72
C ILE A 107 8.11 -21.62 -17.18
N THR A 108 9.01 -22.11 -18.03
CA THR A 108 8.74 -22.34 -19.46
C THR A 108 7.60 -23.34 -19.65
N ALA A 109 7.64 -24.49 -18.97
CA ALA A 109 6.57 -25.49 -19.03
C ALA A 109 5.24 -24.92 -18.52
N ARG A 110 5.25 -24.21 -17.38
CA ARG A 110 4.03 -23.62 -16.84
C ARG A 110 3.41 -22.59 -17.78
N ALA A 111 4.22 -21.70 -18.36
CA ALA A 111 3.78 -20.69 -19.31
C ALA A 111 3.15 -21.35 -20.55
N GLN A 112 3.79 -22.40 -21.08
CA GLN A 112 3.24 -23.22 -22.18
C GLN A 112 1.92 -23.89 -21.79
N ASP A 113 1.83 -24.53 -20.61
CA ASP A 113 0.62 -25.22 -20.15
C ASP A 113 -0.60 -24.31 -20.10
N VAL A 114 -0.42 -23.07 -19.62
CA VAL A 114 -1.52 -22.09 -19.48
C VAL A 114 -1.69 -21.20 -20.72
N GLY A 115 -0.94 -21.45 -21.80
CA GLY A 115 -1.03 -20.66 -23.03
C GLY A 115 -0.56 -19.21 -22.90
N MET A 116 0.35 -18.92 -21.97
CA MET A 116 0.91 -17.59 -21.76
C MET A 116 2.35 -17.53 -22.29
N ALA A 117 2.68 -16.45 -23.00
CA ALA A 117 4.08 -16.14 -23.29
C ALA A 117 4.70 -15.48 -22.05
N TRP A 118 5.87 -15.96 -21.63
CA TRP A 118 6.63 -15.32 -20.56
C TRP A 118 8.04 -14.99 -21.07
N THR A 119 8.43 -13.73 -20.88
CA THR A 119 9.75 -13.23 -21.22
C THR A 119 10.41 -12.60 -20.00
N PRO A 120 11.67 -12.97 -19.68
CA PRO A 120 12.47 -12.26 -18.70
C PRO A 120 12.48 -10.75 -18.92
N THR A 121 11.89 -10.00 -18.00
CA THR A 121 11.72 -8.55 -18.12
C THR A 121 12.13 -7.88 -16.82
N ALA A 122 12.90 -6.80 -16.94
CA ALA A 122 13.12 -5.86 -15.85
C ALA A 122 12.06 -4.76 -15.92
N TYR A 123 11.48 -4.42 -14.77
CA TYR A 123 10.47 -3.39 -14.67
C TYR A 123 11.03 -2.12 -14.03
N PRO A 124 10.44 -0.93 -14.31
CA PRO A 124 10.79 0.30 -13.61
C PRO A 124 10.40 0.17 -12.14
N VAL A 125 11.40 0.14 -11.25
CA VAL A 125 11.20 -0.02 -9.81
C VAL A 125 11.84 1.15 -9.07
N GLU A 126 11.09 1.70 -8.12
CA GLU A 126 11.59 2.64 -7.13
C GLU A 126 11.49 2.01 -5.74
N PHE A 127 12.61 1.96 -5.04
CA PHE A 127 12.69 1.40 -3.71
C PHE A 127 12.50 2.51 -2.68
N PHE A 128 11.58 2.28 -1.75
CA PHE A 128 11.25 3.17 -0.64
C PHE A 128 11.58 2.52 0.69
N SER A 129 11.84 3.33 1.72
CA SER A 129 12.00 2.89 3.10
C SER A 129 11.22 3.80 4.04
N LEU A 130 10.68 3.25 5.14
CA LEU A 130 9.98 4.08 6.13
C LEU A 130 10.97 4.86 6.97
N GLY A 131 10.94 6.19 6.85
CA GLY A 131 11.78 7.08 7.63
C GLY A 131 13.29 6.90 7.47
N GLY A 132 13.73 6.24 6.39
CA GLY A 132 15.13 5.89 6.17
C GLY A 132 15.59 4.60 6.85
N LEU A 133 14.65 3.82 7.41
CA LEU A 133 14.92 2.46 7.91
C LEU A 133 15.02 1.49 6.72
N GLY A 134 16.14 1.48 6.02
CA GLY A 134 16.35 0.61 4.86
C GLY A 134 17.36 1.16 3.86
N LYS A 135 17.29 0.67 2.62
CA LYS A 135 18.18 1.11 1.53
C LYS A 135 17.45 1.95 0.47
N GLY A 136 16.12 1.99 0.50
CA GLY A 136 15.28 2.81 -0.38
C GLY A 136 15.16 4.28 0.03
N ILE A 137 14.56 5.07 -0.86
CA ILE A 137 14.20 6.48 -0.68
C ILE A 137 13.33 6.64 0.58
N PRO A 138 13.72 7.49 1.55
CA PRO A 138 12.94 7.68 2.76
C PRO A 138 11.56 8.27 2.47
N ILE A 139 10.50 7.60 2.90
CA ILE A 139 9.16 8.17 3.00
C ILE A 139 9.00 8.76 4.40
N ARG A 140 8.57 10.03 4.44
CA ARG A 140 8.26 10.79 5.64
C ARG A 140 7.01 11.64 5.41
N ALA A 141 6.35 11.99 6.50
CA ALA A 141 5.24 12.94 6.54
C ALA A 141 5.52 13.99 7.62
N SER A 142 5.04 15.21 7.46
CA SER A 142 5.07 16.17 8.57
C SER A 142 3.96 15.86 9.58
N VAL A 143 4.11 16.25 10.85
CA VAL A 143 3.01 16.13 11.82
C VAL A 143 1.81 16.98 11.39
N SER A 144 2.07 18.11 10.75
CA SER A 144 1.05 19.04 10.25
C SER A 144 0.13 18.41 9.20
N THR A 145 0.69 17.74 8.19
CA THR A 145 -0.10 17.08 7.14
C THR A 145 -0.78 15.81 7.63
N PHE A 146 -0.15 15.09 8.57
CA PHE A 146 -0.79 13.95 9.24
C PHE A 146 -2.05 14.37 9.99
N GLY A 147 -2.02 15.56 10.60
CA GLY A 147 -3.18 16.19 11.22
C GLY A 147 -3.63 15.54 12.54
N PRO A 148 -4.50 16.24 13.29
CA PRO A 148 -4.88 15.83 14.64
C PRO A 148 -5.77 14.58 14.66
N VAL A 149 -6.59 14.35 13.63
CA VAL A 149 -7.55 13.24 13.60
C VAL A 149 -6.85 11.89 13.41
N LEU A 150 -5.98 11.77 12.41
CA LEU A 150 -5.23 10.53 12.19
C LEU A 150 -4.26 10.28 13.34
N LEU A 151 -3.58 11.34 13.81
CA LEU A 151 -2.65 11.22 14.92
C LEU A 151 -3.35 10.74 16.19
N SER A 152 -4.58 11.21 16.45
CA SER A 152 -5.39 10.71 17.57
C SER A 152 -5.71 9.23 17.46
N LYS A 153 -6.02 8.72 16.26
CA LYS A 153 -6.27 7.29 16.04
C LYS A 153 -5.02 6.44 16.30
N VAL A 154 -3.87 6.87 15.78
CA VAL A 154 -2.57 6.20 15.98
C VAL A 154 -2.21 6.14 17.47
N LEU A 155 -2.40 7.25 18.18
CA LEU A 155 -2.07 7.36 19.61
C LEU A 155 -3.14 6.73 20.53
N GLY A 156 -4.23 6.18 19.98
CA GLY A 156 -5.32 5.59 20.77
C GLY A 156 -6.04 6.60 21.67
N LEU A 157 -6.12 7.86 21.23
CA LEU A 157 -6.77 8.93 21.99
C LEU A 157 -8.29 8.80 21.96
N ASN A 158 -8.94 9.17 23.06
CA ASN A 158 -10.41 9.28 23.13
C ASN A 158 -10.91 10.61 22.54
N ALA A 159 -12.23 10.76 22.37
CA ALA A 159 -12.83 11.95 21.75
C ALA A 159 -12.46 13.28 22.44
N THR A 160 -12.32 13.30 23.77
CA THR A 160 -11.91 14.51 24.50
C THR A 160 -10.45 14.87 24.22
N GLN A 161 -9.58 13.87 24.15
CA GLN A 161 -8.16 14.04 23.83
C GLN A 161 -7.96 14.44 22.37
N GLU A 162 -8.71 13.84 21.44
CA GLU A 162 -8.73 14.22 20.02
C GLU A 162 -9.16 15.68 19.85
N SER A 163 -10.27 16.08 20.47
CA SER A 163 -10.73 17.48 20.45
C SER A 163 -9.66 18.43 21.02
N SER A 164 -8.99 18.03 22.10
CA SER A 164 -7.91 18.82 22.69
C SER A 164 -6.70 18.92 21.75
N LEU A 165 -6.33 17.82 21.10
CA LEU A 165 -5.25 17.81 20.11
C LEU A 165 -5.60 18.70 18.92
N GLY A 166 -6.85 18.69 18.45
CA GLY A 166 -7.34 19.60 17.42
C GLY A 166 -7.15 21.08 17.77
N LEU A 167 -7.38 21.46 19.04
CA LEU A 167 -7.12 22.83 19.50
C LEU A 167 -5.63 23.20 19.47
N VAL A 168 -4.74 22.25 19.77
CA VAL A 168 -3.29 22.46 19.69
C VAL A 168 -2.86 22.73 18.25
N PHE A 169 -3.37 21.93 17.30
CA PHE A 169 -3.10 22.13 15.87
C PHE A 169 -3.66 23.47 15.39
N HIS A 170 -4.90 23.80 15.74
CA HIS A 170 -5.49 25.09 15.38
C HIS A 170 -4.69 26.29 15.91
N TYR A 171 -4.17 26.18 17.14
CA TYR A 171 -3.27 27.19 17.69
C TYR A 171 -1.97 27.30 16.87
N ALA A 172 -1.34 26.17 16.54
CA ALA A 172 -0.12 26.13 15.73
C ALA A 172 -0.34 26.80 14.36
N ASP A 173 -1.40 26.45 13.65
CA ASP A 173 -1.79 27.03 12.36
C ASP A 173 -2.00 28.55 12.48
N THR A 174 -2.74 28.99 13.50
CA THR A 174 -3.04 30.43 13.72
C THR A 174 -1.78 31.24 14.00
N LYS A 175 -0.76 30.63 14.62
CA LYS A 175 0.53 31.26 14.90
C LYS A 175 1.57 31.06 13.78
N GLY A 176 1.22 30.33 12.71
CA GLY A 176 2.15 29.98 11.64
C GLY A 176 3.27 29.04 12.09
N LEU A 177 3.03 28.23 13.12
CA LEU A 177 3.97 27.24 13.64
C LEU A 177 3.77 25.94 12.87
N TRP A 178 4.69 25.64 11.96
CA TRP A 178 4.71 24.34 11.28
C TRP A 178 5.20 23.26 12.24
N LEU A 179 4.42 22.19 12.34
CA LEU A 179 4.75 20.99 13.12
C LEU A 179 5.34 19.97 12.17
N ASP A 180 6.67 19.97 12.02
CA ASP A 180 7.35 19.02 11.14
C ASP A 180 7.52 17.67 11.84
N THR A 181 7.82 17.71 13.13
CA THR A 181 8.20 16.54 13.93
C THR A 181 7.32 16.34 15.17
N ILE A 182 7.40 15.16 15.79
CA ILE A 182 6.78 14.87 17.09
C ILE A 182 7.31 15.84 18.17
N GLU A 183 8.59 16.24 18.08
CA GLU A 183 9.20 17.17 19.02
C GLU A 183 8.53 18.56 18.96
N ASP A 184 8.23 19.06 17.76
CA ASP A 184 7.55 20.34 17.59
C ASP A 184 6.16 20.33 18.24
N LEU A 185 5.37 19.28 17.99
CA LEU A 185 4.05 19.13 18.61
C LEU A 185 4.16 19.06 20.15
N ARG A 186 5.13 18.30 20.67
CA ARG A 186 5.39 18.24 22.12
C ARG A 186 5.73 19.62 22.67
N ALA A 187 6.56 20.39 21.98
CA ALA A 187 6.94 21.73 22.39
C ALA A 187 5.73 22.67 22.45
N VAL A 188 4.83 22.62 21.45
CA VAL A 188 3.59 23.41 21.47
C VAL A 188 2.68 23.02 22.64
N ILE A 189 2.46 21.72 22.89
CA ILE A 189 1.64 21.26 24.03
C ILE A 189 2.24 21.73 25.36
N GLN A 190 3.56 21.64 25.51
CA GLN A 190 4.27 22.10 26.71
C GLN A 190 4.17 23.61 26.89
N PHE A 191 4.33 24.38 25.82
CA PHE A 191 4.16 25.84 25.86
C PHE A 191 2.75 26.21 26.29
N LEU A 192 1.73 25.62 25.66
CA LEU A 192 0.32 25.87 25.94
C LEU A 192 -0.09 25.49 27.37
N THR A 193 0.61 24.53 27.99
CA THR A 193 0.39 24.14 29.40
C THR A 193 1.31 24.83 30.40
N SER A 194 2.21 25.71 29.94
CA SER A 194 3.06 26.55 30.78
C SER A 194 2.33 27.82 31.23
N ASP A 195 2.86 28.50 32.24
CA ASP A 195 2.27 29.77 32.71
C ASP A 195 2.30 30.88 31.65
N ALA A 196 3.23 30.81 30.69
CA ALA A 196 3.33 31.75 29.59
C ALA A 196 2.26 31.51 28.50
N GLY A 197 1.93 30.25 28.19
CA GLY A 197 1.02 29.89 27.09
C GLY A 197 -0.42 29.59 27.50
N LYS A 198 -0.70 29.39 28.80
CA LYS A 198 -2.07 29.12 29.29
C LYS A 198 -3.08 30.20 28.93
N ALA A 199 -2.65 31.46 28.80
CA ALA A 199 -3.52 32.56 28.42
C ALA A 199 -4.03 32.40 26.97
N ASP A 200 -3.15 31.99 26.05
CA ASP A 200 -3.46 31.80 24.63
C ASP A 200 -4.50 30.67 24.41
N LEU A 201 -4.55 29.69 25.30
CA LEU A 201 -5.53 28.59 25.25
C LEU A 201 -6.92 28.98 25.77
N LYS A 202 -7.01 30.03 26.59
CA LYS A 202 -8.25 30.38 27.30
C LYS A 202 -9.36 30.81 26.34
N GLU A 203 -9.00 31.44 25.23
CA GLU A 203 -9.94 31.88 24.19
C GLU A 203 -10.37 30.74 23.26
N LEU A 204 -9.63 29.63 23.23
CA LEU A 204 -9.88 28.47 22.37
C LEU A 204 -10.63 27.33 23.07
N GLY A 205 -11.14 27.54 24.29
CA GLY A 205 -11.87 26.53 25.07
C GLY A 205 -11.00 25.76 26.07
N GLY A 206 -9.68 25.98 26.07
CA GLY A 206 -8.74 25.44 27.05
C GLY A 206 -8.45 23.94 26.92
N ILE A 207 -7.29 23.53 27.43
CA ILE A 207 -6.91 22.11 27.54
C ILE A 207 -6.55 21.85 29.00
N SER A 208 -7.12 20.80 29.59
CA SER A 208 -6.80 20.42 30.96
C SER A 208 -5.37 19.87 31.04
N SER A 209 -4.66 20.15 32.14
CA SER A 209 -3.31 19.61 32.37
C SER A 209 -3.29 18.07 32.39
N ALA A 210 -4.38 17.44 32.83
CA ALA A 210 -4.53 15.99 32.79
C ALA A 210 -4.59 15.46 31.35
N THR A 211 -5.40 16.08 30.49
CA THR A 211 -5.51 15.70 29.07
C THR A 211 -4.19 15.88 28.35
N ALA A 212 -3.55 17.04 28.50
CA ALA A 212 -2.24 17.31 27.90
C ALA A 212 -1.17 16.31 28.38
N GLY A 213 -1.18 15.95 29.67
CA GLY A 213 -0.27 14.96 30.24
C GLY A 213 -0.49 13.53 29.71
N VAL A 214 -1.70 13.17 29.27
CA VAL A 214 -1.93 11.90 28.56
C VAL A 214 -1.34 11.98 27.16
N ILE A 215 -1.69 13.02 26.39
CA ILE A 215 -1.21 13.19 25.01
C ILE A 215 0.33 13.21 24.95
N LEU A 216 0.98 13.95 25.85
CA LEU A 216 2.44 14.00 25.92
C LEU A 216 3.07 12.64 26.21
N ARG A 217 2.45 11.82 27.07
CA ARG A 217 2.97 10.47 27.35
C ARG A 217 2.83 9.55 26.15
N GLU A 218 1.69 9.61 25.45
CA GLU A 218 1.52 8.79 24.23
C GLU A 218 2.49 9.22 23.13
N LEU A 219 2.72 10.53 22.94
CA LEU A 219 3.73 11.01 22.00
C LEU A 219 5.16 10.54 22.37
N ILE A 220 5.50 10.52 23.66
CA ILE A 220 6.80 10.01 24.14
C ILE A 220 6.92 8.49 23.87
N ASN A 221 5.87 7.72 24.18
CA ASN A 221 5.87 6.28 23.92
C ASN A 221 6.00 5.99 22.43
N PHE A 222 5.29 6.74 21.59
CA PHE A 222 5.30 6.59 20.14
C PHE A 222 6.67 6.94 19.54
N SER A 223 7.29 8.02 19.99
CA SER A 223 8.68 8.37 19.69
C SER A 223 9.66 7.26 20.13
N ALA A 224 9.50 6.70 21.33
CA ALA A 224 10.32 5.60 21.83
C ALA A 224 10.19 4.29 21.02
N GLN A 225 9.06 4.08 20.34
CA GLN A 225 8.86 2.98 19.39
C GLN A 225 9.50 3.25 18.01
N GLY A 226 10.11 4.42 17.84
CA GLY A 226 10.84 4.82 16.65
C GLY A 226 9.97 5.53 15.61
N ALA A 227 8.85 6.14 16.00
CA ALA A 227 8.01 6.92 15.07
C ALA A 227 8.69 8.19 14.54
N ASP A 228 9.66 8.75 15.26
CA ASP A 228 10.34 10.00 14.86
C ASP A 228 11.00 9.90 13.49
N VAL A 229 11.39 8.70 13.04
CA VAL A 229 12.01 8.52 11.73
C VAL A 229 11.04 8.84 10.59
N PHE A 230 9.74 8.61 10.81
CA PHE A 230 8.68 8.86 9.83
C PHE A 230 8.21 10.32 9.84
N PHE A 231 8.22 10.99 10.98
CA PHE A 231 7.78 12.38 11.08
C PHE A 231 8.91 13.37 10.81
N GLY A 232 8.85 14.06 9.68
CA GLY A 232 9.80 15.11 9.33
C GLY A 232 9.88 15.38 7.83
N LEU A 233 10.91 16.13 7.44
CA LEU A 233 11.13 16.58 6.07
C LEU A 233 12.31 15.85 5.39
N PRO A 234 12.39 15.84 4.03
CA PRO A 234 11.35 16.28 3.10
C PRO A 234 10.13 15.35 3.19
N GLU A 235 8.94 15.95 3.11
CA GLU A 235 7.69 15.22 3.04
C GLU A 235 7.55 14.53 1.68
N PHE A 236 7.02 13.31 1.69
CA PHE A 236 6.80 12.54 0.47
C PHE A 236 5.51 13.00 -0.22
N ASP A 237 5.62 13.35 -1.51
CA ASP A 237 4.48 13.67 -2.36
C ASP A 237 3.87 12.36 -2.90
N THR A 238 2.65 12.02 -2.48
CA THR A 238 2.02 10.77 -2.91
C THR A 238 1.68 10.75 -4.41
N ASN A 239 1.67 11.91 -5.09
CA ASN A 239 1.57 11.96 -6.54
C ASN A 239 2.76 11.31 -7.24
N ASP A 240 3.91 11.19 -6.57
CA ASP A 240 5.06 10.46 -7.12
C ASP A 240 4.77 8.97 -7.36
N LEU A 241 3.76 8.40 -6.67
CA LEU A 241 3.29 7.02 -6.88
C LEU A 241 2.52 6.83 -8.20
N LEU A 242 2.02 7.91 -8.80
CA LEU A 242 1.22 7.87 -10.03
C LEU A 242 2.08 7.94 -11.29
N ARG A 243 3.40 8.07 -11.14
CA ARG A 243 4.32 8.29 -12.26
C ARG A 243 4.41 7.06 -13.17
N VAL A 244 4.55 7.33 -14.46
CA VAL A 244 4.85 6.36 -15.50
C VAL A 244 6.28 6.57 -16.01
N ALA A 245 6.94 5.50 -16.39
CA ALA A 245 8.26 5.52 -16.98
C ALA A 245 8.23 6.13 -18.40
N SER A 246 9.41 6.52 -18.91
CA SER A 246 9.55 7.13 -20.24
C SER A 246 9.14 6.21 -21.40
N ASP A 247 9.07 4.90 -21.17
CA ASP A 247 8.61 3.90 -22.14
C ASP A 247 7.10 3.63 -22.05
N GLY A 248 6.37 4.38 -21.21
CA GLY A 248 4.92 4.29 -21.04
C GLY A 248 4.46 3.24 -20.03
N ARG A 249 5.36 2.42 -19.47
CA ARG A 249 5.04 1.47 -18.40
C ARG A 249 4.79 2.19 -17.07
N GLY A 250 3.98 1.59 -16.21
CA GLY A 250 3.83 2.01 -14.83
C GLY A 250 5.15 1.93 -14.05
N VAL A 251 5.21 2.60 -12.90
CA VAL A 251 6.32 2.43 -11.96
C VAL A 251 5.89 1.53 -10.81
N LEU A 252 6.78 0.62 -10.41
CA LEU A 252 6.64 -0.18 -9.19
C LEU A 252 7.25 0.58 -8.03
N SER A 253 6.41 1.11 -7.15
CA SER A 253 6.82 1.75 -5.91
C SER A 253 6.90 0.69 -4.80
N MET A 254 8.09 0.19 -4.51
CA MET A 254 8.31 -0.89 -3.56
C MET A 254 8.77 -0.36 -2.20
N LEU A 255 7.92 -0.48 -1.19
CA LEU A 255 8.29 -0.18 0.19
C LEU A 255 8.99 -1.37 0.83
N GLU A 256 10.28 -1.22 1.08
CA GLU A 256 11.07 -2.20 1.83
C GLU A 256 10.71 -2.13 3.31
N LEU A 257 10.15 -3.21 3.84
CA LEU A 257 9.76 -3.34 5.25
C LEU A 257 10.57 -4.31 6.13
N PRO A 258 11.69 -4.95 5.71
CA PRO A 258 12.42 -5.85 6.62
C PRO A 258 12.82 -5.20 7.96
N ALA A 259 13.13 -3.89 7.97
CA ALA A 259 13.51 -3.16 9.17
C ALA A 259 12.31 -2.76 10.06
N VAL A 260 11.08 -2.89 9.57
CA VAL A 260 9.84 -2.46 10.24
C VAL A 260 8.96 -3.65 10.61
N GLN A 261 9.34 -4.88 10.24
CA GLN A 261 8.59 -6.10 10.56
C GLN A 261 8.29 -6.25 12.06
N ASP A 262 9.22 -5.81 12.92
CA ASP A 262 9.08 -5.84 14.37
C ASP A 262 8.47 -4.53 14.94
N ARG A 263 7.96 -3.64 14.09
CA ARG A 263 7.37 -2.33 14.43
C ARG A 263 6.01 -2.12 13.75
N PRO A 264 4.99 -2.92 14.08
CA PRO A 264 3.68 -2.88 13.42
C PRO A 264 2.98 -1.52 13.52
N ASP A 265 3.17 -0.79 14.63
CA ASP A 265 2.55 0.53 14.85
C ASP A 265 3.11 1.60 13.90
N LEU A 266 4.40 1.51 13.56
CA LEU A 266 5.02 2.41 12.58
C LEU A 266 4.46 2.15 11.16
N PHE A 267 4.31 0.87 10.80
CA PHE A 267 3.77 0.50 9.50
C PHE A 267 2.29 0.89 9.36
N SER A 268 1.47 0.66 10.39
CA SER A 268 0.05 1.04 10.37
C SER A 268 -0.13 2.56 10.31
N THR A 269 0.69 3.31 11.04
CA THR A 269 0.75 4.79 10.98
C THR A 269 1.00 5.26 9.55
N PHE A 270 2.04 4.74 8.92
CA PHE A 270 2.35 5.06 7.52
C PHE A 270 1.19 4.72 6.59
N LEU A 271 0.61 3.52 6.70
CA LEU A 271 -0.46 3.08 5.82
C LEU A 271 -1.71 3.96 5.94
N MET A 272 -2.09 4.33 7.16
CA MET A 272 -3.22 5.22 7.40
C MET A 272 -3.00 6.60 6.79
N TRP A 273 -1.77 7.14 6.92
CA TRP A 273 -1.41 8.41 6.28
C TRP A 273 -1.44 8.32 4.76
N LEU A 274 -0.77 7.33 4.18
CA LEU A 274 -0.71 7.15 2.74
C LEU A 274 -2.12 7.08 2.13
N LEU A 275 -3.00 6.29 2.74
CA LEU A 275 -4.39 6.18 2.27
C LEU A 275 -5.11 7.52 2.41
N ALA A 276 -5.01 8.19 3.57
CA ALA A 276 -5.69 9.46 3.78
C ALA A 276 -5.22 10.55 2.81
N ASP A 277 -3.92 10.62 2.53
CA ASP A 277 -3.33 11.57 1.60
C ASP A 277 -3.77 11.29 0.16
N LEU A 278 -3.71 10.02 -0.27
CA LEU A 278 -4.23 9.60 -1.58
C LEU A 278 -5.74 9.91 -1.73
N PHE A 279 -6.55 9.68 -0.70
CA PHE A 279 -7.99 10.00 -0.74
C PHE A 279 -8.28 11.51 -0.75
N HIS A 280 -7.38 12.31 -0.21
CA HIS A 280 -7.51 13.77 -0.21
C HIS A 280 -7.15 14.36 -1.58
N ASP A 281 -6.05 13.90 -2.17
CA ASP A 281 -5.49 14.48 -3.39
C ASP A 281 -6.06 13.89 -4.69
N LEU A 282 -6.43 12.60 -4.68
CA LEU A 282 -6.98 11.97 -5.87
C LEU A 282 -8.47 12.33 -6.06
N PRO A 283 -8.89 12.65 -7.30
CA PRO A 283 -10.29 12.85 -7.59
C PRO A 283 -11.07 11.53 -7.43
N GLU A 284 -12.30 11.63 -6.94
CA GLU A 284 -13.24 10.51 -6.97
C GLU A 284 -13.67 10.26 -8.44
N GLU A 285 -13.13 9.20 -9.03
CA GLU A 285 -13.45 8.76 -10.40
C GLU A 285 -14.32 7.50 -10.37
N GLY A 286 -15.34 7.47 -11.23
CA GLY A 286 -16.22 6.31 -11.41
C GLY A 286 -15.59 5.22 -12.29
N ASP A 287 -16.31 4.76 -13.30
CA ASP A 287 -15.83 3.69 -14.18
C ASP A 287 -14.76 4.21 -15.16
N VAL A 288 -13.50 3.94 -14.84
CA VAL A 288 -12.34 4.19 -15.70
C VAL A 288 -11.90 2.90 -16.40
N ASP A 289 -11.35 3.01 -17.63
CA ASP A 289 -10.88 1.84 -18.40
C ASP A 289 -9.75 1.08 -17.70
N LYS A 290 -8.93 1.80 -16.93
CA LYS A 290 -7.86 1.24 -16.08
C LYS A 290 -7.60 2.17 -14.89
N PRO A 291 -7.17 1.63 -13.72
CA PRO A 291 -6.72 2.44 -12.61
C PRO A 291 -5.43 3.20 -12.94
N LYS A 292 -5.20 4.32 -12.25
CA LYS A 292 -3.91 5.05 -12.28
C LYS A 292 -2.89 4.44 -11.32
N LEU A 293 -3.37 3.93 -10.18
CA LEU A 293 -2.58 3.32 -9.12
C LEU A 293 -3.31 2.07 -8.61
N VAL A 294 -2.56 0.99 -8.38
CA VAL A 294 -3.00 -0.19 -7.63
C VAL A 294 -2.11 -0.34 -6.41
N PHE A 295 -2.72 -0.59 -5.25
CA PHE A 295 -2.07 -0.71 -3.96
C PHE A 295 -2.25 -2.14 -3.40
#